data_AF-A0A0Q7LD65-F1
#
_entry.id   AF-A0A0Q7LD65-F1
#
_cell.length_a   1.000
_cell.length_b   1.000
_cell.length_c   1.000
_cell.angle_alpha   90.00
_cell.angle_beta   90.00
_cell.angle_gamma   90.00
#
_symmetry.space_group_name_H-M   'P 1'
#
loop_
_entity.id
_entity.type
_entity.pdbx_description
1 polymer ?
#
loop_
_entity_poly.entity_id
_entity_poly.type
_entity_poly.pdbx_seq_one_letter_code
_entity_poly.pdbx_strand_id
1 'polypeptide(L)'
;MAESAPVSAQASACPVAVLPALDELAIQACDDADNLNAVMRAYTALEKLVDTSALNDSEELAPTRTELSALLRLLNEALMTRIATVNTTAGPVRDALQAQPSLKPA
;
A
#
# COMPACT_ATOMS: atom_id res chain seq x y z
N MET A 1 34.62 -13.19 57.13
CA MET A 1 34.48 -12.12 56.13
C MET A 1 33.85 -12.74 54.89
N ALA A 2 32.79 -12.11 54.41
CA ALA A 2 31.81 -12.66 53.46
C ALA A 2 32.16 -12.24 52.02
N GLU A 3 31.81 -13.09 51.05
CA GLU A 3 31.44 -12.60 49.72
C GLU A 3 30.50 -13.63 49.06
N SER A 4 29.20 -13.32 49.08
CA SER A 4 28.18 -14.02 48.29
C SER A 4 27.98 -13.24 47.00
N ALA A 5 28.24 -13.88 45.86
CA ALA A 5 27.96 -13.33 44.54
C ALA A 5 26.44 -13.16 44.33
N PRO A 6 25.96 -12.05 43.76
CA PRO A 6 24.58 -11.96 43.37
C PRO A 6 24.33 -12.78 42.10
N VAL A 7 23.46 -13.78 42.23
CA VAL A 7 22.72 -14.38 41.11
C VAL A 7 22.11 -13.26 40.28
N SER A 8 22.48 -13.24 39.00
CA SER A 8 21.83 -12.39 38.01
C SER A 8 20.39 -12.87 37.85
N ALA A 9 19.48 -12.28 38.61
CA ALA A 9 18.06 -12.33 38.32
C ALA A 9 17.85 -11.50 37.05
N GLN A 10 18.03 -12.13 35.89
CA GLN A 10 17.59 -11.55 34.63
C GLN A 10 16.11 -11.27 34.75
N ALA A 11 15.81 -9.98 34.69
CA ALA A 11 14.50 -9.41 34.80
C ALA A 11 13.52 -10.20 33.92
N SER A 12 12.47 -10.71 34.55
CA SER A 12 11.23 -11.04 33.86
C SER A 12 10.82 -9.78 33.11
N ALA A 13 11.08 -9.75 31.80
CA ALA A 13 10.60 -8.69 30.93
C ALA A 13 9.08 -8.66 31.09
N CYS A 14 8.59 -7.55 31.63
CA CYS A 14 7.21 -7.38 32.05
C CYS A 14 6.26 -7.75 30.89
N PRO A 15 5.36 -8.75 31.03
CA PRO A 15 4.42 -9.15 29.98
C PRO A 15 3.47 -8.01 29.55
N VAL A 16 3.35 -6.99 30.40
CA VAL A 16 2.45 -5.85 30.24
C VAL A 16 2.81 -4.97 29.05
N ALA A 17 4.08 -4.93 28.62
CA ALA A 17 4.48 -4.15 27.44
C ALA A 17 4.20 -4.87 26.11
N VAL A 18 3.95 -6.18 26.12
CA VAL A 18 3.73 -7.00 24.92
C VAL A 18 2.26 -6.96 24.50
N LEU A 19 1.32 -6.85 25.46
CA LEU A 19 -0.12 -6.84 25.18
C LEU A 19 -0.58 -5.65 24.31
N PRO A 20 -0.15 -4.39 24.54
CA PRO A 20 -0.52 -3.25 23.69
C PRO A 20 0.01 -3.39 22.26
N ALA A 21 1.22 -3.92 22.10
CA ALA A 21 1.82 -4.15 20.79
C ALA A 21 1.09 -5.27 20.01
N LEU A 22 0.56 -6.28 20.71
CA LEU A 22 -0.28 -7.32 20.09
C LEU A 22 -1.65 -6.79 19.66
N ASP A 23 -2.24 -5.89 20.44
CA ASP A 23 -3.52 -5.25 20.10
C ASP A 23 -3.39 -4.35 18.86
N GLU A 24 -2.34 -3.52 18.81
CA GLU A 24 -1.99 -2.74 17.62
C GLU A 24 -1.75 -3.63 16.39
N LEU A 25 -1.02 -4.74 16.57
CA LEU A 25 -0.77 -5.69 15.49
C LEU A 25 -2.07 -6.38 15.01
N ALA A 26 -2.98 -6.71 15.92
CA ALA A 26 -4.27 -7.28 15.57
C ALA A 26 -5.14 -6.29 14.79
N ILE A 27 -5.15 -5.01 15.19
CA ILE A 27 -5.84 -3.94 14.45
C ILE A 27 -5.24 -3.80 13.04
N GLN A 28 -3.91 -3.71 12.95
CA GLN A 28 -3.22 -3.61 11.65
C GLN A 28 -3.53 -4.82 10.76
N ALA A 29 -3.56 -6.04 11.32
CA ALA A 29 -3.89 -7.24 10.55
C ALA A 29 -5.35 -7.22 10.04
N CYS A 30 -6.28 -6.64 10.80
CA CYS A 30 -7.66 -6.42 10.34
C CYS A 30 -7.71 -5.40 9.19
N ASP A 31 -7.00 -4.28 9.32
CA ASP A 31 -6.91 -3.25 8.27
C ASP A 31 -6.27 -3.82 6.99
N ASP A 32 -5.22 -4.62 7.13
CA ASP A 32 -4.55 -5.31 6.03
C ASP A 32 -5.49 -6.32 5.34
N ALA A 33 -6.29 -7.05 6.11
CA ALA A 33 -7.28 -7.99 5.58
C ALA A 33 -8.42 -7.26 4.83
N ASP A 34 -8.88 -6.12 5.33
CA ASP A 34 -9.87 -5.29 4.66
C ASP A 34 -9.31 -4.71 3.35
N ASN A 35 -8.04 -4.29 3.36
CA ASN A 35 -7.34 -3.86 2.15
C ASN A 35 -7.22 -4.99 1.13
N LEU A 36 -6.85 -6.20 1.56
CA LEU A 36 -6.78 -7.37 0.68
C LEU A 36 -8.16 -7.73 0.10
N ASN A 37 -9.21 -7.63 0.89
CA ASN A 37 -10.58 -7.83 0.41
C ASN A 37 -10.97 -6.80 -0.67
N ALA A 38 -10.57 -5.53 -0.52
CA ALA A 38 -10.77 -4.53 -1.55
C ALA A 38 -10.03 -4.91 -2.84
N VAL A 39 -8.77 -5.35 -2.73
CA VAL A 39 -7.98 -5.81 -3.89
C VAL A 39 -8.66 -7.00 -4.59
N MET A 40 -9.09 -8.02 -3.85
CA MET A 40 -9.81 -9.16 -4.45
C MET A 40 -11.07 -8.73 -5.19
N ARG A 41 -11.88 -7.82 -4.62
CA ARG A 41 -13.07 -7.27 -5.28
C ARG A 41 -12.74 -6.52 -6.56
N ALA A 42 -11.63 -5.77 -6.58
CA ALA A 42 -11.17 -5.11 -7.80
C ALA A 42 -10.80 -6.12 -8.90
N TYR A 43 -10.11 -7.20 -8.54
CA TYR A 43 -9.79 -8.29 -9.48
C TYR A 43 -11.05 -9.00 -10.00
N THR A 44 -12.02 -9.30 -9.14
CA THR A 44 -13.31 -9.86 -9.57
C THR A 44 -14.04 -8.92 -10.54
N ALA A 45 -13.95 -7.60 -10.33
CA ALA A 45 -14.47 -6.62 -11.29
C ALA A 45 -13.78 -6.73 -12.65
N LEU A 46 -12.46 -6.90 -12.66
CA LEU A 46 -11.67 -7.04 -13.88
C LEU A 46 -11.95 -8.35 -14.61
N GLU A 47 -12.01 -9.48 -13.90
CA GLU A 47 -12.37 -10.78 -14.50
C GLU A 47 -13.71 -10.70 -15.21
N LYS A 48 -14.71 -10.11 -14.55
CA LYS A 48 -16.00 -9.82 -15.17
C LYS A 48 -15.80 -9.01 -16.46
N LEU A 49 -15.17 -7.85 -16.39
CA LEU A 49 -15.01 -6.97 -17.56
C LEU A 49 -14.17 -7.56 -18.71
N VAL A 50 -13.25 -8.48 -18.42
CA VAL A 50 -12.31 -9.05 -19.40
C VAL A 50 -12.82 -10.37 -19.99
N ASP A 51 -13.60 -11.16 -19.25
CA ASP A 51 -14.12 -12.43 -19.75
C ASP A 51 -15.25 -12.23 -20.76
N THR A 52 -14.86 -12.20 -22.04
CA THR A 52 -15.76 -12.07 -23.18
C THR A 52 -16.54 -13.36 -23.49
N SER A 53 -16.22 -14.51 -22.86
CA SER A 53 -16.88 -15.78 -23.17
C SER A 53 -18.34 -15.83 -22.68
N ALA A 54 -18.68 -15.01 -21.68
CA ALA A 54 -20.04 -14.80 -21.19
C ALA A 54 -20.89 -13.85 -22.07
N LEU A 55 -20.33 -13.24 -23.14
CA LEU A 55 -21.05 -12.29 -24.01
C LEU A 55 -22.23 -12.91 -24.79
N ASN A 56 -22.28 -14.23 -24.90
CA ASN A 56 -23.31 -14.93 -25.67
C ASN A 56 -24.53 -15.34 -24.83
N ASP A 57 -24.39 -15.38 -23.50
CA ASP A 57 -25.46 -15.75 -22.57
C ASP A 57 -25.95 -14.48 -21.85
N SER A 58 -27.10 -14.00 -22.30
CA SER A 58 -27.75 -12.72 -22.01
C SER A 58 -28.19 -12.50 -20.54
N GLU A 59 -27.29 -12.59 -19.55
CA GLU A 59 -27.46 -11.92 -18.26
C GLU A 59 -26.24 -11.02 -17.99
N GLU A 60 -26.50 -9.73 -17.87
CA GLU A 60 -25.53 -8.63 -17.88
C GLU A 60 -24.26 -8.90 -17.07
N LEU A 61 -23.13 -8.68 -17.74
CA LEU A 61 -21.81 -8.66 -17.15
C LEU A 61 -21.65 -7.39 -16.30
N ALA A 62 -22.23 -7.41 -15.09
CA ALA A 62 -22.36 -6.24 -14.23
C ALA A 62 -21.53 -6.39 -12.94
N PRO A 63 -20.35 -5.74 -12.87
CA PRO A 63 -19.64 -5.58 -11.61
C PRO A 63 -20.52 -4.82 -10.60
N THR A 64 -20.46 -5.25 -9.34
CA THR A 64 -21.15 -4.55 -8.26
C THR A 64 -20.52 -3.17 -8.03
N ARG A 65 -21.28 -2.24 -7.44
CA ARG A 65 -20.76 -0.92 -7.06
C ARG A 65 -19.52 -1.01 -6.16
N THR A 66 -19.46 -2.00 -5.27
CA THR A 66 -18.33 -2.21 -4.36
C THR A 66 -17.07 -2.66 -5.12
N GLU A 67 -17.23 -3.57 -6.09
CA GLU A 67 -16.15 -4.02 -6.98
C GLU A 67 -15.62 -2.86 -7.83
N LEU A 68 -16.50 -2.05 -8.42
CA LEU A 68 -16.11 -0.84 -9.18
C LEU A 68 -15.41 0.21 -8.31
N SER A 69 -15.90 0.43 -7.09
CA SER A 69 -15.28 1.36 -6.14
C SER A 69 -13.87 0.92 -5.74
N ALA A 70 -13.69 -0.39 -5.50
CA ALA A 70 -12.38 -0.94 -5.20
C ALA A 70 -11.41 -0.80 -6.38
N LEU A 71 -11.88 -1.07 -7.61
CA LEU A 71 -11.08 -0.89 -8.81
C LEU A 71 -10.66 0.58 -9.03
N LEU A 72 -11.58 1.52 -8.82
CA LEU A 72 -11.28 2.96 -8.91
C LEU A 72 -10.27 3.42 -7.86
N ARG A 73 -10.35 2.91 -6.63
CA ARG A 73 -9.36 3.21 -5.58
C ARG A 73 -7.96 2.77 -5.99
N LEU A 74 -7.82 1.53 -6.47
CA LEU A 74 -6.54 0.98 -6.93
C LEU A 74 -5.96 1.80 -8.10
N LEU A 75 -6.81 2.17 -9.07
CA LEU A 75 -6.39 3.02 -10.20
C LEU A 75 -5.91 4.39 -9.74
N ASN A 76 -6.63 5.02 -8.80
CA ASN A 76 -6.28 6.34 -8.27
C ASN A 76 -4.95 6.31 -7.52
N GLU A 77 -4.70 5.28 -6.70
CA GLU A 77 -3.43 5.11 -5.98
C GLU A 77 -2.24 4.96 -6.94
N ALA A 78 -2.40 4.13 -7.98
CA ALA A 78 -1.38 3.96 -9.01
C ALA A 78 -1.13 5.28 -9.77
N LEU A 79 -2.18 6.04 -10.07
CA LEU A 79 -2.07 7.33 -10.75
C LEU A 79 -1.35 8.37 -9.88
N MET A 80 -1.71 8.47 -8.59
CA MET A 80 -1.06 9.35 -7.63
C MET A 80 0.43 9.03 -7.49
N THR A 81 0.79 7.75 -7.42
CA THR A 81 2.18 7.29 -7.40
C THR A 81 2.94 7.77 -8.64
N ARG A 82 2.36 7.62 -9.83
CA ARG A 82 2.98 8.08 -11.09
C ARG A 82 3.14 9.60 -11.13
N ILE A 83 2.15 10.36 -10.67
CA ILE A 83 2.24 11.83 -10.57
C ILE A 83 3.38 12.23 -9.62
N ALA A 84 3.50 11.56 -8.47
CA ALA A 84 4.60 11.80 -7.54
C ALA A 84 5.96 11.49 -8.19
N THR A 85 6.10 10.38 -8.91
CA THR A 85 7.32 10.04 -9.66
C THR A 85 7.65 11.09 -10.73
N VAL A 86 6.66 11.56 -11.49
CA VAL A 86 6.86 12.63 -12.48
C VAL A 86 7.33 13.91 -11.80
N ASN A 87 6.67 14.35 -10.73
CA ASN A 87 7.02 15.58 -10.02
C ASN A 87 8.42 15.52 -9.40
N THR A 88 8.80 14.37 -8.84
CA THR A 88 10.14 14.15 -8.26
C THR A 88 11.23 14.11 -9.32
N THR A 89 10.92 13.70 -10.56
CA THR A 89 11.89 13.64 -11.66
C THR A 89 11.98 14.95 -12.45
N ALA A 90 10.85 15.64 -12.66
CA ALA A 90 10.78 16.84 -13.49
C ALA A 90 11.58 18.02 -12.91
N GLY A 91 11.60 18.18 -11.58
CA GLY A 91 12.39 19.21 -10.89
C GLY A 91 13.88 19.09 -11.19
N PRO A 92 14.53 17.96 -10.86
CA PRO A 92 15.93 17.72 -11.19
C PRO A 92 16.28 17.89 -12.67
N VAL A 93 15.39 17.44 -13.58
CA VAL A 93 15.60 17.64 -15.02
C VAL A 93 15.61 19.13 -15.39
N ARG A 94 14.64 19.90 -14.87
CA ARG A 94 14.60 21.36 -15.11
C ARG A 94 15.82 22.05 -14.52
N ASP A 95 16.21 21.69 -13.31
CA ASP A 95 17.35 22.31 -12.63
C ASP A 95 18.67 21.99 -13.36
N ALA A 96 18.82 20.76 -13.85
CA ALA A 96 19.95 20.37 -14.70
C ALA A 96 19.98 21.15 -16.03
N LEU A 97 18.82 21.38 -16.66
CA LEU A 97 18.73 22.21 -17.87
C LEU A 97 19.08 23.68 -17.61
N GLN A 98 18.71 24.22 -16.46
CA GLN A 98 19.04 25.60 -16.06
C GLN A 98 20.51 25.76 -15.66
N ALA A 99 21.13 24.70 -15.13
CA ALA A 99 22.54 24.68 -14.78
C ALA A 99 23.48 24.54 -16.00
N GLN A 100 22.94 24.27 -17.20
CA GLN A 100 23.72 24.23 -18.45
C GLN A 100 24.05 25.67 -18.92
N PRO A 101 25.33 26.09 -18.92
CA PRO A 101 25.72 27.48 -19.20
C PRO A 101 25.68 27.87 -20.70
N SER A 102 25.11 27.05 -21.58
CA SER A 102 25.15 27.27 -23.03
C SER A 102 23.86 26.89 -23.73
N LEU A 103 22.84 27.74 -23.59
CA LEU A 103 21.83 27.96 -24.63
C LEU A 103 21.55 29.46 -24.74
N LYS A 104 22.59 30.22 -25.10
CA LYS A 104 22.44 31.61 -25.52
C LYS A 104 22.02 31.59 -26.99
N PRO A 105 20.81 32.03 -27.37
CA PRO A 105 20.47 32.18 -28.77
C PRO A 105 21.40 33.23 -29.38
N ALA A 106 21.95 32.90 -30.55
CA ALA A 106 22.77 33.80 -31.38
C ALA A 106 21.96 35.00 -31.88
#